data_AF-A0A355G0S9-F1
#
_entry.id   AF-A0A355G0S9-F1
#
_cell.length_a   1.000
_cell.length_b   1.000
_cell.length_c   1.000
_cell.angle_alpha   90.00
_cell.angle_beta   90.00
_cell.angle_gamma   90.00
#
_symmetry.space_group_name_H-M   'P 1'
#
loop_
_entity.id
_entity.type
_entity.pdbx_description
1 polymer ?
#
loop_
_entity_poly.entity_id
_entity_poly.type
_entity_poly.pdbx_seq_one_letter_code
_entity_poly.pdbx_strand_id
1 'polypeptide(L)'
;MSCYSKTIENLYEYRELSTAVDHNRLPMGVLGLSHIHKAHFIHSLCDDKQKKALVIVPDEENATRLRDDLCAMGNKAEVFPAADLSFRPTQAHSRDYEQQRLGVLSAMLESEPDVVICSAEAALQLTVPPQILRRNTMVIGQDSELATDMIADDLTAAGYVRCDLVEGKGQFSVRGGLIDVFPPSSPYPVRIELWGDEVDNIAYFDPDTQRRTEQIGEIRITPATSVLFESTESLIALIEKQIAAVKGKNAAKVKSQLEDDIDKLNKGIRIESLDRYIPLLYGTESTVFDYAQDYLLIVCETSAVKSHAQAAEKLMQEDIKAMFAEGVLSKGMDTFAIPFDRLVSLYEKKKALYFDNLTRG
;
A
#
# COMPACT_ATOMS: atom_id res chain seq x y z
N MET A 1 -6.09 -0.48 28.45
CA MET A 1 -5.79 0.70 29.29
C MET A 1 -4.37 0.69 29.80
N SER A 2 -3.50 1.17 28.92
CA SER A 2 -2.11 1.55 29.19
C SER A 2 -2.04 2.68 30.24
N CYS A 3 -0.83 2.99 30.73
CA CYS A 3 -0.62 4.16 31.59
C CYS A 3 -0.95 5.48 30.86
N TYR A 4 -0.76 5.53 29.54
CA TYR A 4 -1.07 6.69 28.71
C TYR A 4 -2.59 6.93 28.67
N SER A 5 -3.39 5.89 28.42
CA SER A 5 -4.86 5.99 28.39
C SER A 5 -5.43 6.37 29.76
N LYS A 6 -4.91 5.77 30.85
CA LYS A 6 -5.30 6.13 32.23
C LYS A 6 -5.01 7.59 32.58
N THR A 7 -3.98 8.18 32.00
CA THR A 7 -3.64 9.59 32.26
C THR A 7 -4.69 10.52 31.67
N ILE A 8 -5.26 10.16 30.52
CA ILE A 8 -6.19 11.02 29.78
C ILE A 8 -7.67 10.69 30.04
N GLU A 9 -7.98 9.51 30.58
CA GLU A 9 -9.36 9.04 30.84
C GLU A 9 -10.19 10.00 31.71
N ASN A 10 -9.51 10.83 32.52
CA ASN A 10 -10.13 11.79 33.41
C ASN A 10 -10.26 13.20 32.81
N LEU A 11 -9.66 13.46 31.65
CA LEU A 11 -9.85 14.73 30.94
C LEU A 11 -11.27 14.79 30.38
N TYR A 12 -11.97 15.89 30.67
CA TYR A 12 -13.33 16.13 30.21
C TYR A 12 -13.40 16.10 28.67
N GLU A 13 -12.42 16.74 28.02
CA GLU A 13 -12.33 16.84 26.56
C GLU A 13 -12.18 15.47 25.90
N TYR A 14 -11.37 14.59 26.51
CA TYR A 14 -11.21 13.22 26.02
C TYR A 14 -12.48 12.39 26.23
N ARG A 15 -13.15 12.53 27.37
CA ARG A 15 -14.43 11.84 27.62
C ARG A 15 -15.52 12.24 26.64
N GLU A 16 -15.61 13.52 26.30
CA GLU A 16 -16.55 14.01 25.29
C GLU A 16 -16.27 13.39 23.91
N LEU A 17 -15.00 13.38 23.48
CA LEU A 17 -14.58 12.74 22.24
C LEU A 17 -14.88 11.23 22.25
N SER A 18 -14.46 10.54 23.30
CA SER A 18 -14.67 9.11 23.52
C SER A 18 -16.15 8.73 23.46
N THR A 19 -17.01 9.54 24.10
CA THR A 19 -18.48 9.39 24.07
C THR A 19 -19.06 9.67 22.68
N ALA A 20 -18.54 10.67 21.97
CA ALA A 20 -18.96 10.96 20.59
C ALA A 20 -18.65 9.79 19.65
N VAL A 21 -17.48 9.14 19.81
CA VAL A 21 -17.09 7.94 19.05
C VAL A 21 -18.01 6.76 19.35
N ASP A 22 -18.37 6.50 20.61
CA ASP A 22 -19.28 5.41 21.00
C ASP A 22 -20.68 5.57 20.41
N HIS A 23 -21.21 6.79 20.45
CA HIS A 23 -22.57 7.11 20.00
C HIS A 23 -22.62 7.51 18.53
N ASN A 24 -21.53 7.35 17.78
CA ASN A 24 -21.41 7.72 16.36
C ASN A 24 -21.84 9.18 16.05
N ARG A 25 -21.54 10.10 16.99
CA ARG A 25 -21.78 11.55 16.89
C ARG A 25 -20.62 12.25 16.16
N LEU A 26 -20.32 11.74 14.97
CA LEU A 26 -19.24 12.20 14.10
C LEU A 26 -19.84 12.81 12.80
N PRO A 27 -19.15 13.74 12.12
CA PRO A 27 -17.78 14.23 12.35
C PRO A 27 -17.64 15.10 13.62
N MET A 28 -16.41 15.22 14.15
CA MET A 28 -16.11 16.06 15.32
C MET A 28 -14.71 16.68 15.21
N GLY A 29 -14.58 17.95 15.59
CA GLY A 29 -13.31 18.66 15.68
C GLY A 29 -12.76 18.69 17.11
N VAL A 30 -11.46 18.43 17.25
CA VAL A 30 -10.70 18.53 18.49
C VAL A 30 -9.57 19.52 18.27
N LEU A 31 -9.68 20.69 18.89
CA LEU A 31 -8.85 21.86 18.63
C LEU A 31 -7.93 22.13 19.82
N GLY A 32 -6.75 22.69 19.57
CA GLY A 32 -5.75 22.98 20.62
C GLY A 32 -4.80 21.82 20.91
N LEU A 33 -4.79 20.78 20.08
CA LEU A 33 -3.91 19.62 20.28
C LEU A 33 -2.54 19.87 19.64
N SER A 34 -1.48 19.94 20.46
CA SER A 34 -0.11 19.84 19.92
C SER A 34 0.19 18.41 19.43
N HIS A 35 1.29 18.21 18.69
CA HIS A 35 1.64 16.93 18.08
C HIS A 35 1.55 15.73 19.05
N ILE A 36 2.23 15.81 20.19
CA ILE A 36 2.25 14.72 21.17
C ILE A 36 0.85 14.45 21.77
N HIS A 37 0.02 15.49 21.95
CA HIS A 37 -1.35 15.31 22.42
C HIS A 37 -2.22 14.60 21.37
N LYS A 38 -2.00 14.83 20.07
CA LYS A 38 -2.68 14.05 19.03
C LYS A 38 -2.31 12.57 19.16
N ALA A 39 -1.03 12.24 19.32
CA ALA A 39 -0.59 10.86 19.52
C ALA A 39 -1.26 10.22 20.75
N HIS A 40 -1.28 10.92 21.89
CA HIS A 40 -1.98 10.44 23.10
C HIS A 40 -3.48 10.21 22.89
N PHE A 41 -4.18 11.14 22.24
CA PHE A 41 -5.61 11.02 21.98
C PHE A 41 -5.89 9.85 21.03
N ILE A 42 -5.10 9.69 19.97
CA ILE A 42 -5.21 8.58 19.01
C ILE A 42 -4.95 7.24 19.71
N HIS A 43 -3.84 7.14 20.46
CA HIS A 43 -3.49 5.95 21.25
C HIS A 43 -4.64 5.54 22.16
N SER A 44 -5.13 6.49 22.96
CA SER A 44 -6.16 6.23 23.97
C SER A 44 -7.48 5.85 23.32
N LEU A 45 -7.86 6.48 22.21
CA LEU A 45 -9.04 6.07 21.44
C LEU A 45 -8.92 4.62 20.93
N CYS A 46 -7.74 4.24 20.44
CA CYS A 46 -7.52 2.88 19.94
C CYS A 46 -7.54 1.85 21.08
N ASP A 47 -6.84 2.13 22.19
CA ASP A 47 -6.75 1.24 23.36
C ASP A 47 -8.10 1.12 24.11
N ASP A 48 -8.82 2.23 24.32
CA ASP A 48 -10.07 2.22 25.09
C ASP A 48 -11.24 1.64 24.29
N LYS A 49 -11.30 1.94 22.99
CA LYS A 49 -12.43 1.53 22.13
C LYS A 49 -12.19 0.24 21.38
N GLN A 50 -10.98 -0.31 21.46
CA GLN A 50 -10.55 -1.45 20.64
C GLN A 50 -10.83 -1.18 19.16
N LYS A 51 -10.61 0.07 18.75
CA LYS A 51 -10.77 0.54 17.36
C LYS A 51 -9.42 0.79 16.75
N LYS A 52 -9.36 0.66 15.43
CA LYS A 52 -8.19 1.01 14.64
C LYS A 52 -8.37 2.41 14.03
N ALA A 53 -7.29 3.06 13.62
CA ALA A 53 -7.34 4.41 13.07
C ALA A 53 -6.55 4.56 11.77
N LEU A 54 -7.16 5.20 10.76
CA LEU A 54 -6.48 5.73 9.59
C LEU A 54 -6.28 7.23 9.83
N VAL A 55 -5.02 7.65 9.89
CA VAL A 55 -4.65 9.03 10.23
C VAL A 55 -4.05 9.71 9.01
N ILE A 56 -4.66 10.80 8.58
CA ILE A 56 -4.14 11.64 7.50
C ILE A 56 -3.37 12.80 8.11
N VAL A 57 -2.13 12.98 7.69
CA VAL A 57 -1.24 14.07 8.10
C VAL A 57 -0.74 14.83 6.87
N PRO A 58 -0.12 16.02 7.03
CA PRO A 58 0.28 16.83 5.87
C PRO A 58 1.31 16.14 4.95
N ASP A 59 2.34 15.51 5.52
CA ASP A 59 3.49 14.95 4.81
C ASP A 59 4.07 13.71 5.54
N GLU A 60 5.06 13.05 4.91
CA GLU A 60 5.68 11.83 5.45
C GLU A 60 6.53 12.08 6.71
N GLU A 61 7.07 13.28 6.89
CA GLU A 61 7.81 13.64 8.10
C GLU A 61 6.87 13.63 9.31
N ASN A 62 5.72 14.28 9.18
CA ASN A 62 4.67 14.23 10.20
C ASN A 62 4.15 12.81 10.42
N ALA A 63 4.07 12.00 9.36
CA ALA A 63 3.62 10.61 9.46
C ALA A 63 4.58 9.76 10.28
N THR A 64 5.88 9.84 9.97
CA THR A 64 6.94 9.11 10.64
C THR A 64 7.04 9.51 12.11
N ARG A 65 7.01 10.82 12.39
CA ARG A 65 7.05 11.34 13.76
C ARG A 65 5.86 10.85 14.59
N LEU A 66 4.65 10.90 14.04
CA LEU A 66 3.46 10.40 14.73
C LEU A 66 3.52 8.88 14.93
N ARG A 67 4.05 8.14 13.95
CA ARG A 67 4.24 6.69 14.04
C ARG A 67 5.18 6.34 15.19
N ASP A 68 6.32 7.02 15.29
CA ASP A 68 7.30 6.78 16.34
C ASP A 68 6.71 7.05 17.74
N ASP A 69 5.97 8.15 17.91
CA ASP A 69 5.28 8.47 19.17
C ASP A 69 4.23 7.40 19.54
N LEU A 70 3.42 6.95 18.58
CA LEU A 70 2.40 5.91 18.81
C LEU A 70 3.02 4.53 19.11
N CYS A 71 4.09 4.16 18.41
CA CYS A 71 4.84 2.93 18.69
C CYS A 71 5.48 2.98 20.08
N ALA A 72 6.04 4.13 20.49
CA ALA A 72 6.57 4.32 21.83
C ALA A 72 5.48 4.19 22.93
N MET A 73 4.23 4.52 22.60
CA MET A 73 3.07 4.31 23.48
C MET A 73 2.52 2.87 23.45
N GLY A 74 3.00 2.02 22.54
CA GLY A 74 2.66 0.60 22.44
C GLY A 74 1.64 0.23 21.36
N ASN A 75 1.26 1.14 20.47
CA ASN A 75 0.46 0.77 19.28
C ASN A 75 1.32 0.07 18.24
N LYS A 76 0.70 -0.84 17.47
CA LYS A 76 1.22 -1.25 16.16
C LYS A 76 0.86 -0.19 15.13
N ALA A 77 1.75 0.78 14.92
CA ALA A 77 1.52 1.88 13.99
C ALA A 77 2.42 1.76 12.75
N GLU A 78 1.83 1.94 11.57
CA GLU A 78 2.54 1.83 10.28
C GLU A 78 2.35 3.10 9.45
N VAL A 79 3.39 3.48 8.70
CA VAL A 79 3.31 4.57 7.71
C VAL A 79 3.02 3.96 6.34
N PHE A 80 1.93 4.39 5.71
CA PHE A 80 1.66 4.12 4.31
C PHE A 80 2.23 5.27 3.47
N PRO A 81 3.41 5.08 2.85
CA PRO A 81 4.13 6.16 2.16
C PRO A 81 3.49 6.46 0.81
N ALA A 82 3.81 7.59 0.18
CA ALA A 82 3.37 7.87 -1.19
C ALA A 82 3.99 6.88 -2.18
N ALA A 83 3.25 6.53 -3.24
CA ALA A 83 3.74 5.74 -4.35
C ALA A 83 4.73 6.55 -5.18
N ASP A 84 5.89 5.96 -5.46
CA ASP A 84 6.84 6.44 -6.45
C ASP A 84 6.53 5.75 -7.79
N LEU A 85 5.67 6.36 -8.61
CA LEU A 85 5.20 5.79 -9.87
C LEU A 85 6.22 6.02 -10.99
N SER A 86 6.59 4.96 -11.70
CA SER A 86 7.50 5.03 -12.85
C SER A 86 6.78 4.78 -14.17
N PHE A 87 6.60 5.86 -14.93
CA PHE A 87 6.03 5.79 -16.28
C PHE A 87 7.08 5.59 -17.38
N ARG A 88 8.37 5.73 -17.04
CA ARG A 88 9.48 5.62 -17.99
C ARG A 88 10.30 4.36 -17.72
N PRO A 89 10.80 3.68 -18.77
CA PRO A 89 11.78 2.63 -18.55
C PRO A 89 13.04 3.26 -17.96
N THR A 90 13.39 2.86 -16.74
CA THR A 90 14.69 3.19 -16.17
C THR A 90 15.31 1.92 -15.57
N GLN A 91 16.63 1.83 -15.71
CA GLN A 91 17.39 0.62 -15.36
C GLN A 91 17.54 0.40 -13.85
N ALA A 92 17.16 1.37 -12.99
CA ALA A 92 17.37 1.30 -11.56
C ALA A 92 16.32 2.11 -10.80
N HIS A 93 15.11 1.57 -10.67
CA HIS A 93 14.17 2.00 -9.63
C HIS A 93 14.25 1.04 -8.46
N SER A 94 14.55 1.56 -7.27
CA SER A 94 14.27 0.81 -6.04
C SER A 94 12.78 0.54 -5.96
N ARG A 95 12.42 -0.68 -5.53
CA ARG A 95 11.02 -1.07 -5.28
C ARG A 95 10.68 -0.98 -3.79
N ASP A 96 11.56 -0.44 -2.97
CA ASP A 96 11.39 -0.45 -1.51
C ASP A 96 10.10 0.26 -1.09
N TYR A 97 9.78 1.40 -1.71
CA TYR A 97 8.53 2.13 -1.46
C TYR A 97 7.29 1.35 -1.91
N GLU A 98 7.33 0.71 -3.08
CA GLU A 98 6.24 -0.14 -3.56
C GLU A 98 6.00 -1.32 -2.60
N GLN A 99 7.08 -1.98 -2.19
CA GLN A 99 7.03 -3.11 -1.26
C GLN A 99 6.55 -2.68 0.13
N GLN A 100 7.01 -1.53 0.65
CA GLN A 100 6.51 -0.99 1.91
C GLN A 100 5.01 -0.74 1.84
N ARG A 101 4.51 -0.12 0.76
CA ARG A 101 3.07 0.09 0.55
C ARG A 101 2.30 -1.23 0.54
N LEU A 102 2.75 -2.21 -0.24
CA LEU A 102 2.11 -3.53 -0.31
C LEU A 102 2.14 -4.25 1.04
N GLY A 103 3.22 -4.08 1.81
CA GLY A 103 3.33 -4.60 3.17
C GLY A 103 2.25 -4.01 4.09
N VAL A 104 2.09 -2.68 4.11
CA VAL A 104 1.05 -2.03 4.92
C VAL A 104 -0.35 -2.45 4.49
N LEU A 105 -0.64 -2.46 3.18
CA LEU A 105 -1.97 -2.86 2.67
C LEU A 105 -2.30 -4.30 3.05
N SER A 106 -1.32 -5.19 2.96
CA SER A 106 -1.48 -6.60 3.34
C SER A 106 -1.74 -6.75 4.84
N ALA A 107 -0.98 -6.04 5.68
CA ALA A 107 -1.21 -6.02 7.12
C ALA A 107 -2.61 -5.47 7.48
N MET A 108 -3.09 -4.48 6.73
CA MET A 108 -4.47 -3.97 6.88
C MET A 108 -5.53 -5.02 6.51
N LEU A 109 -5.29 -5.87 5.49
CA LEU A 109 -6.23 -6.95 5.14
C LEU A 109 -6.41 -7.96 6.27
N GLU A 110 -5.34 -8.21 7.02
CA GLU A 110 -5.31 -9.10 8.18
C GLU A 110 -5.66 -8.37 9.49
N SER A 111 -6.04 -7.08 9.41
CA SER A 111 -6.38 -6.26 10.57
C SER A 111 -5.27 -6.23 11.62
N GLU A 112 -4.00 -6.16 11.21
CA GLU A 112 -2.85 -6.16 12.12
C GLU A 112 -2.52 -4.76 12.69
N PRO A 113 -2.32 -3.70 11.90
CA PRO A 113 -1.94 -2.40 12.44
C PRO A 113 -3.11 -1.78 13.22
N ASP A 114 -2.83 -1.25 14.41
CA ASP A 114 -3.78 -0.47 15.18
C ASP A 114 -3.99 0.90 14.55
N VAL A 115 -2.91 1.47 14.01
CA VAL A 115 -2.92 2.78 13.37
C VAL A 115 -2.18 2.72 12.05
N VAL A 116 -2.79 3.22 10.98
CA VAL A 116 -2.13 3.46 9.70
C VAL A 116 -2.10 4.96 9.48
N ILE A 117 -0.92 5.51 9.18
CA ILE A 117 -0.71 6.94 9.02
C ILE A 117 -0.26 7.18 7.59
N CYS A 118 -0.88 8.11 6.88
CA CYS A 118 -0.45 8.47 5.54
C CYS A 118 -0.46 9.99 5.32
N SER A 119 0.44 10.43 4.43
CA SER A 119 0.47 11.82 4.00
C SER A 119 -0.77 12.17 3.16
N ALA A 120 -1.04 13.46 3.03
CA ALA A 120 -2.11 13.96 2.18
C ALA A 120 -1.96 13.49 0.71
N GLU A 121 -0.71 13.38 0.23
CA GLU A 121 -0.38 12.84 -1.08
C GLU A 121 -0.72 11.35 -1.21
N ALA A 122 -0.24 10.53 -0.25
CA ALA A 122 -0.50 9.08 -0.26
C ALA A 122 -2.00 8.75 -0.17
N ALA A 123 -2.78 9.60 0.51
CA ALA A 123 -4.23 9.46 0.61
C ALA A 123 -4.98 9.71 -0.71
N LEU A 124 -4.43 10.53 -1.61
CA LEU A 124 -5.02 10.79 -2.92
C LEU A 124 -4.74 9.66 -3.91
N GLN A 125 -3.60 9.00 -3.80
CA GLN A 125 -3.15 8.03 -4.79
C GLN A 125 -4.01 6.76 -4.79
N LEU A 126 -4.26 6.26 -5.99
CA LEU A 126 -4.90 4.97 -6.19
C LEU A 126 -3.95 3.84 -5.78
N THR A 127 -4.53 2.69 -5.44
CA THR A 127 -3.77 1.50 -5.08
C THR A 127 -4.51 0.23 -5.53
N VAL A 128 -3.86 -0.92 -5.35
CA VAL A 128 -4.43 -2.23 -5.67
C VAL A 128 -5.74 -2.40 -4.90
N PRO A 129 -6.85 -2.80 -5.53
CA PRO A 129 -8.09 -3.09 -4.81
C PRO A 129 -7.94 -4.23 -3.78
N PRO A 130 -8.55 -4.14 -2.58
CA PRO A 130 -8.42 -5.16 -1.54
C PRO A 130 -8.72 -6.58 -2.00
N GLN A 131 -9.74 -6.75 -2.87
CA GLN A 131 -10.14 -8.05 -3.40
C GLN A 131 -9.10 -8.62 -4.36
N ILE A 132 -8.43 -7.77 -5.14
CA ILE A 132 -7.37 -8.16 -6.06
C ILE A 132 -6.12 -8.55 -5.27
N LEU A 133 -5.72 -7.76 -4.26
CA LEU A 133 -4.58 -8.09 -3.43
C LEU A 133 -4.79 -9.41 -2.67
N ARG A 134 -5.98 -9.62 -2.08
CA ARG A 134 -6.35 -10.89 -1.43
C ARG A 134 -6.27 -12.07 -2.39
N ARG A 135 -6.86 -11.96 -3.58
CA ARG A 135 -6.88 -13.06 -4.58
C ARG A 135 -5.48 -13.46 -5.05
N ASN A 136 -4.55 -12.51 -5.11
CA ASN A 136 -3.17 -12.75 -5.54
C ASN A 136 -2.21 -13.04 -4.38
N THR A 137 -2.71 -13.21 -3.15
CA THR A 137 -1.89 -13.61 -2.00
C THR A 137 -1.91 -15.12 -1.89
N MET A 138 -0.73 -15.75 -1.96
CA MET A 138 -0.60 -17.20 -1.78
C MET A 138 -0.54 -17.52 -0.28
N VAL A 139 -1.22 -18.58 0.13
CA VAL A 139 -1.19 -19.08 1.52
C VAL A 139 -0.60 -20.47 1.50
N ILE A 140 0.54 -20.65 2.18
CA ILE A 140 1.27 -21.91 2.23
C ILE A 140 1.35 -22.33 3.69
N GLY A 141 0.70 -23.45 4.02
CA GLY A 141 0.76 -24.08 5.34
C GLY A 141 1.65 -25.32 5.34
N GLN A 142 1.90 -25.86 6.53
CA GLN A 142 2.39 -27.24 6.67
C GLN A 142 1.46 -28.22 5.93
N ASP A 143 2.02 -29.30 5.40
CA ASP A 143 1.32 -30.34 4.63
C ASP A 143 0.70 -29.85 3.30
N SER A 144 1.00 -28.62 2.85
CA SER A 144 0.61 -28.15 1.52
C SER A 144 1.42 -28.87 0.44
N GLU A 145 0.78 -29.25 -0.66
CA GLU A 145 1.49 -29.72 -1.86
C GLU A 145 1.94 -28.52 -2.70
N LEU A 146 3.23 -28.46 -3.05
CA LEU A 146 3.84 -27.35 -3.74
C LEU A 146 4.91 -27.83 -4.73
N ALA A 147 4.64 -27.68 -6.02
CA ALA A 147 5.59 -27.96 -7.07
C ALA A 147 6.58 -26.78 -7.23
N THR A 148 7.88 -27.06 -7.14
CA THR A 148 8.94 -26.03 -7.13
C THR A 148 9.03 -25.19 -8.41
N ASP A 149 8.70 -25.77 -9.56
CA ASP A 149 8.73 -25.04 -10.83
C ASP A 149 7.53 -24.09 -10.95
N MET A 150 6.35 -24.53 -10.49
CA MET A 150 5.14 -23.70 -10.50
C MET A 150 5.27 -22.52 -9.55
N ILE A 151 5.77 -22.73 -8.33
CA ILE A 151 5.93 -21.62 -7.37
C ILE A 151 6.92 -20.57 -7.86
N ALA A 152 7.95 -20.95 -8.62
CA ALA A 152 8.91 -20.02 -9.17
C ALA A 152 8.26 -19.11 -10.23
N ASP A 153 7.42 -19.67 -11.08
CA ASP A 153 6.65 -18.92 -12.07
C ASP A 153 5.61 -18.02 -11.40
N ASP A 154 4.89 -18.53 -10.39
CA ASP A 154 3.90 -17.76 -9.62
C ASP A 154 4.53 -16.58 -8.87
N LEU A 155 5.68 -16.78 -8.22
CA LEU A 155 6.43 -15.71 -7.55
C LEU A 155 6.92 -14.67 -8.56
N THR A 156 7.41 -15.10 -9.72
CA THR A 156 7.85 -14.19 -10.78
C THR A 156 6.69 -13.36 -11.32
N ALA A 157 5.53 -13.98 -11.54
CA ALA A 157 4.30 -13.30 -11.95
C ALA A 157 3.80 -12.33 -10.87
N ALA A 158 3.96 -12.68 -9.59
CA ALA A 158 3.66 -11.83 -8.45
C ALA A 158 4.68 -10.68 -8.23
N GLY A 159 5.66 -10.54 -9.13
CA GLY A 159 6.61 -9.43 -9.16
C GLY A 159 7.92 -9.67 -8.40
N TYR A 160 8.13 -10.86 -7.85
CA TYR A 160 9.36 -11.20 -7.13
C TYR A 160 10.56 -11.35 -8.08
N VAL A 161 11.74 -11.12 -7.53
CA VAL A 161 13.02 -11.27 -8.24
C VAL A 161 13.70 -12.54 -7.77
N ARG A 162 14.03 -13.43 -8.71
CA ARG A 162 14.80 -14.64 -8.42
C ARG A 162 16.27 -14.26 -8.19
N CYS A 163 16.81 -14.69 -7.05
CA CYS A 163 18.19 -14.44 -6.64
C CYS A 163 18.85 -15.75 -6.17
N ASP A 164 20.18 -15.75 -6.06
CA ASP A 164 20.93 -16.88 -5.48
C ASP A 164 20.77 -16.94 -3.95
N LEU A 165 20.65 -15.75 -3.34
CA LEU A 165 20.44 -15.55 -1.92
C LEU A 165 19.34 -14.50 -1.73
N VAL A 166 18.48 -14.73 -0.73
CA VAL A 166 17.44 -13.77 -0.36
C VAL A 166 17.99 -12.88 0.75
N GLU A 167 18.12 -11.59 0.44
CA GLU A 167 18.65 -10.55 1.31
C GLU A 167 17.62 -9.44 1.57
N GLY A 168 16.70 -9.20 0.63
CA GLY A 168 15.72 -8.13 0.69
C GLY A 168 14.30 -8.57 0.32
N LYS A 169 13.32 -7.72 0.65
CA LYS A 169 11.91 -7.92 0.32
C LYS A 169 11.69 -8.04 -1.19
N GLY A 170 10.69 -8.82 -1.58
CA GLY A 170 10.38 -9.11 -2.98
C GLY A 170 11.41 -9.99 -3.68
N GLN A 171 12.32 -10.63 -2.96
CA GLN A 171 13.25 -11.62 -3.51
C GLN A 171 12.82 -13.04 -3.17
N PHE A 172 13.23 -13.99 -4.00
CA PHE A 172 13.10 -15.42 -3.72
C PHE A 172 14.26 -16.23 -4.30
N SER A 173 14.48 -17.43 -3.76
CA SER A 173 15.39 -18.43 -4.32
C SER A 173 14.74 -19.82 -4.27
N VAL A 174 15.09 -20.68 -5.22
CA VAL A 174 14.65 -22.08 -5.25
C VAL A 174 15.87 -22.97 -5.46
N ARG A 175 16.14 -23.86 -4.51
CA ARG A 175 17.33 -24.73 -4.46
C ARG A 175 16.92 -26.15 -4.06
N GLY A 176 16.59 -26.97 -5.05
CA GLY A 176 15.99 -28.29 -4.80
C GLY A 176 14.65 -28.12 -4.08
N GLY A 177 14.44 -28.83 -2.97
CA GLY A 177 13.25 -28.68 -2.12
C GLY A 177 13.27 -27.50 -1.15
N LEU A 178 14.20 -26.54 -1.29
CA LEU A 178 14.24 -25.34 -0.46
C LEU A 178 13.77 -24.12 -1.24
N ILE A 179 12.79 -23.41 -0.70
CA ILE A 179 12.30 -22.15 -1.23
C ILE A 179 12.50 -21.08 -0.17
N ASP A 180 13.35 -20.11 -0.48
CA ASP A 180 13.49 -18.91 0.35
C ASP A 180 12.69 -17.79 -0.31
N VAL A 181 11.89 -17.05 0.46
CA VAL A 181 11.10 -15.93 -0.05
C VAL A 181 11.02 -14.84 1.01
N PHE A 182 11.06 -13.58 0.59
CA PHE A 182 10.87 -12.46 1.50
C PHE A 182 9.65 -11.62 1.09
N PRO A 183 8.45 -11.95 1.59
CA PRO A 183 7.25 -11.19 1.25
C PRO A 183 7.28 -9.76 1.78
N PRO A 184 6.72 -8.77 1.07
CA PRO A 184 6.68 -7.38 1.53
C PRO A 184 5.96 -7.19 2.88
N SER A 185 4.95 -8.02 3.14
CA SER A 185 4.15 -8.07 4.36
C SER A 185 4.85 -8.78 5.53
N SER A 186 5.89 -9.57 5.26
CA SER A 186 6.57 -10.35 6.28
C SER A 186 7.65 -9.54 7.00
N PRO A 187 7.81 -9.69 8.32
CA PRO A 187 8.88 -9.02 9.07
C PRO A 187 10.27 -9.61 8.78
N TYR A 188 10.35 -10.89 8.41
CA TYR A 188 11.59 -11.63 8.14
C TYR A 188 11.42 -12.52 6.92
N PRO A 189 12.50 -12.87 6.18
CA PRO A 189 12.37 -13.83 5.10
C PRO A 189 12.05 -15.22 5.65
N VAL A 190 11.36 -16.02 4.84
CA VAL A 190 10.87 -17.34 5.19
C VAL A 190 11.53 -18.40 4.30
N ARG A 191 11.93 -19.50 4.93
CA ARG A 191 12.39 -20.72 4.28
C ARG A 191 11.29 -21.77 4.38
N ILE A 192 10.88 -22.28 3.23
CA ILE A 192 9.94 -23.39 3.07
C ILE A 192 10.76 -24.60 2.62
N GLU A 193 10.74 -25.67 3.42
CA GLU A 193 11.43 -26.92 3.13
C GLU A 193 10.41 -27.97 2.69
N LEU A 194 10.67 -28.61 1.57
CA LEU A 194 9.83 -29.63 0.96
C LEU A 194 10.45 -31.03 1.15
N TRP A 195 9.58 -32.01 1.39
CA TRP A 195 9.89 -33.44 1.26
C TRP A 195 9.17 -34.01 0.04
N GLY A 196 9.89 -34.11 -1.09
CA GLY A 196 9.24 -34.31 -2.39
C GLY A 196 8.51 -33.03 -2.77
N ASP A 197 7.18 -33.11 -2.91
CA ASP A 197 6.31 -31.97 -3.23
C ASP A 197 5.50 -31.50 -2.00
N GLU A 198 5.71 -32.08 -0.81
CA GLU A 198 4.97 -31.74 0.41
C GLU A 198 5.77 -30.79 1.31
N VAL A 199 5.12 -29.76 1.86
CA VAL A 199 5.75 -28.82 2.80
C VAL A 199 6.00 -29.50 4.15
N ASP A 200 7.27 -29.77 4.45
CA ASP A 200 7.74 -30.37 5.70
C ASP A 200 7.94 -29.31 6.80
N ASN A 201 8.52 -28.16 6.44
CA ASN A 201 8.83 -27.13 7.42
C ASN A 201 8.74 -25.72 6.85
N ILE A 202 8.28 -24.77 7.67
CA ILE A 202 8.26 -23.35 7.37
C ILE A 202 8.90 -22.62 8.55
N ALA A 203 9.93 -21.83 8.31
CA ALA A 203 10.58 -21.06 9.36
C ALA A 203 11.06 -19.71 8.85
N TYR A 204 11.04 -18.70 9.72
CA TYR A 204 11.81 -17.48 9.49
C TYR A 204 13.31 -17.80 9.46
N PHE A 205 14.08 -16.96 8.79
CA PHE A 205 15.54 -17.00 8.85
C PHE A 205 16.13 -15.59 8.88
N ASP A 206 17.35 -15.49 9.37
CA ASP A 206 18.10 -14.24 9.41
C ASP A 206 18.80 -14.01 8.05
N PRO A 207 18.54 -12.88 7.33
CA PRO A 207 19.06 -12.65 5.98
C PRO A 207 20.59 -12.51 5.92
N ASP A 208 21.26 -12.14 7.01
CA ASP A 208 22.71 -11.97 7.03
C ASP A 208 23.43 -13.31 7.24
N THR A 209 22.93 -14.11 8.19
CA THR A 209 23.54 -15.38 8.59
C THR A 209 22.98 -16.59 7.84
N GLN A 210 21.83 -16.42 7.18
CA GLN A 210 21.09 -17.45 6.42
C GLN A 210 20.65 -18.65 7.27
N ARG A 211 20.53 -18.44 8.59
CA ARG A 211 20.15 -19.45 9.58
C ARG A 211 18.69 -19.28 9.98
N ARG A 212 18.00 -20.42 10.07
CA ARG A 212 16.62 -20.50 10.57
C ARG A 212 16.55 -19.97 12.00
N THR A 213 15.43 -19.32 12.32
CA THR A 213 15.14 -18.75 13.62
C THR A 213 13.89 -19.40 14.22
N GLU A 214 12.72 -18.82 13.99
CA GLU A 214 11.44 -19.27 14.54
C GLU A 214 10.64 -20.07 13.49
N GLN A 215 10.13 -21.23 13.89
CA GLN A 215 9.24 -22.04 13.07
C GLN A 215 7.82 -21.47 13.08
N ILE A 216 7.17 -21.47 11.92
CA ILE A 216 5.79 -21.01 11.73
C ILE A 216 4.94 -22.10 11.06
N GLY A 217 3.63 -22.05 11.29
CA GLY A 217 2.70 -23.04 10.73
C GLY A 217 2.20 -22.70 9.32
N GLU A 218 2.22 -21.41 8.96
CA GLU A 218 1.70 -20.87 7.71
C GLU A 218 2.47 -19.60 7.35
N ILE A 219 2.66 -19.35 6.04
CA ILE A 219 3.08 -18.07 5.51
C ILE A 219 2.13 -17.57 4.43
N ARG A 220 1.88 -16.25 4.44
CA ARG A 220 1.17 -15.52 3.40
C ARG A 220 2.18 -14.80 2.53
N ILE A 221 2.22 -15.17 1.26
CA ILE A 221 3.11 -14.57 0.26
C ILE A 221 2.26 -13.60 -0.57
N THR A 222 2.27 -12.34 -0.16
CA THR A 222 1.59 -11.25 -0.86
C THR A 222 2.39 -10.85 -2.10
N PRO A 223 1.78 -10.30 -3.16
CA PRO A 223 2.54 -9.83 -4.31
C PRO A 223 3.61 -8.80 -3.95
N ALA A 224 4.71 -8.81 -4.71
CA ALA A 224 5.81 -7.85 -4.62
C ALA A 224 5.72 -6.73 -5.67
N THR A 225 4.59 -6.62 -6.37
CA THR A 225 4.27 -5.51 -7.28
C THR A 225 2.80 -5.11 -7.19
N SER A 226 2.54 -3.84 -7.45
CA SER A 226 1.23 -3.21 -7.49
C SER A 226 0.57 -3.30 -8.86
N VAL A 227 1.22 -3.92 -9.85
CA VAL A 227 0.69 -4.14 -11.21
C VAL A 227 0.38 -5.62 -11.39
N LEU A 228 -0.88 -6.00 -11.13
CA LEU A 228 -1.32 -7.39 -11.13
C LEU A 228 -2.27 -7.65 -12.31
N PHE A 229 -2.00 -8.72 -13.05
CA PHE A 229 -2.82 -9.19 -14.17
C PHE A 229 -2.88 -10.72 -14.17
N GLU A 230 -3.97 -11.29 -14.69
CA GLU A 230 -4.20 -12.75 -14.63
C GLU A 230 -3.24 -13.53 -15.54
N SER A 231 -2.90 -12.96 -16.69
CA SER A 231 -1.91 -13.53 -17.62
C SER A 231 -1.33 -12.47 -18.55
N THR A 232 -0.20 -12.77 -19.18
CA THR A 232 0.42 -11.91 -20.20
C THR A 232 -0.56 -11.58 -21.33
N GLU A 233 -1.35 -12.55 -21.77
CA GLU A 233 -2.37 -12.40 -22.81
C GLU A 233 -3.48 -11.43 -22.37
N SER A 234 -3.87 -11.47 -21.08
CA SER A 234 -4.88 -10.54 -20.55
C SER A 234 -4.39 -9.08 -20.60
N LEU A 235 -3.11 -8.85 -20.30
CA LEU A 235 -2.50 -7.53 -20.39
C LEU A 235 -2.36 -7.09 -21.86
N ILE A 236 -1.91 -7.99 -22.77
CA ILE A 236 -1.84 -7.71 -24.20
C ILE A 236 -3.21 -7.27 -24.73
N ALA A 237 -4.28 -7.99 -24.40
CA ALA A 237 -5.63 -7.63 -24.85
C ALA A 237 -6.08 -6.25 -24.37
N LEU A 238 -5.72 -5.85 -23.15
CA LEU A 238 -5.97 -4.50 -22.64
C LEU A 238 -5.16 -3.44 -23.42
N ILE A 239 -3.90 -3.74 -23.74
CA ILE A 239 -3.03 -2.84 -24.52
C ILE A 239 -3.55 -2.69 -25.95
N GLU A 240 -3.96 -3.78 -26.63
CA GLU A 240 -4.54 -3.75 -27.97
C GLU A 240 -5.82 -2.91 -28.02
N LYS A 241 -6.71 -3.09 -27.03
CA LYS A 241 -7.91 -2.26 -26.88
C LYS A 241 -7.54 -0.78 -26.72
N GLN A 242 -6.48 -0.49 -25.97
CA GLN A 242 -6.00 0.88 -25.79
C GLN A 242 -5.42 1.45 -27.10
N ILE A 243 -4.63 0.68 -27.87
CA ILE A 243 -4.11 1.07 -29.19
C ILE A 243 -5.26 1.49 -30.13
N ALA A 244 -6.37 0.75 -30.12
CA ALA A 244 -7.55 1.07 -30.92
C ALA A 244 -8.23 2.39 -30.47
N ALA A 245 -8.20 2.69 -29.17
CA ALA A 245 -8.83 3.88 -28.59
C ALA A 245 -7.99 5.17 -28.71
N VAL A 246 -6.66 5.04 -28.83
CA VAL A 246 -5.72 6.17 -28.90
C VAL A 246 -5.98 7.06 -30.14
N LYS A 247 -6.16 8.36 -29.89
CA LYS A 247 -6.40 9.41 -30.89
C LYS A 247 -5.60 10.68 -30.55
N GLY A 248 -5.45 11.58 -31.52
CA GLY A 248 -4.83 12.90 -31.33
C GLY A 248 -3.42 13.03 -31.91
N LYS A 249 -2.78 14.18 -31.67
CA LYS A 249 -1.51 14.57 -32.30
C LYS A 249 -0.36 13.57 -32.06
N ASN A 250 -0.30 12.97 -30.86
CA ASN A 250 0.74 12.02 -30.47
C ASN A 250 0.34 10.55 -30.68
N ALA A 251 -0.79 10.27 -31.33
CA ALA A 251 -1.34 8.92 -31.44
C ALA A 251 -0.37 7.92 -32.07
N ALA A 252 0.33 8.29 -33.15
CA ALA A 252 1.29 7.40 -33.80
C ALA A 252 2.43 6.98 -32.87
N LYS A 253 2.96 7.93 -32.07
CA LYS A 253 4.05 7.67 -31.12
C LYS A 253 3.59 6.75 -29.98
N VAL A 254 2.43 7.05 -29.39
CA VAL A 254 1.84 6.23 -28.32
C VAL A 254 1.59 4.80 -28.81
N LYS A 255 0.97 4.63 -29.98
CA LYS A 255 0.67 3.30 -30.54
C LYS A 255 1.94 2.50 -30.79
N SER A 256 2.95 3.10 -31.39
CA SER A 256 4.26 2.45 -31.58
C SER A 256 4.86 1.98 -30.26
N GLN A 257 4.80 2.81 -29.21
CA GLN A 257 5.31 2.43 -27.88
C GLN A 257 4.55 1.21 -27.31
N LEU A 258 3.21 1.22 -27.41
CA LEU A 258 2.36 0.12 -26.93
C LEU A 258 2.55 -1.17 -27.75
N GLU A 259 2.78 -1.06 -29.06
CA GLU A 259 3.12 -2.18 -29.94
C GLU A 259 4.49 -2.78 -29.54
N ASP A 260 5.49 -1.95 -29.25
CA ASP A 260 6.79 -2.40 -28.75
C ASP A 260 6.67 -3.16 -27.41
N ASP A 261 5.72 -2.77 -26.56
CA ASP A 261 5.46 -3.45 -25.30
C ASP A 261 4.78 -4.80 -25.48
N ILE A 262 3.82 -4.90 -26.40
CA ILE A 262 3.24 -6.19 -26.81
C ILE A 262 4.33 -7.12 -27.36
N ASP A 263 5.23 -6.60 -28.20
CA ASP A 263 6.36 -7.35 -28.74
C ASP A 263 7.30 -7.87 -27.65
N LYS A 264 7.54 -7.09 -26.59
CA LYS A 264 8.32 -7.52 -25.42
C LYS A 264 7.59 -8.62 -24.66
N LEU A 265 6.30 -8.43 -24.37
CA LEU A 265 5.47 -9.41 -23.65
C LEU A 265 5.42 -10.75 -24.38
N ASN A 266 5.22 -10.75 -25.70
CA ASN A 266 5.24 -11.95 -26.54
C ASN A 266 6.59 -12.68 -26.53
N LYS A 267 7.69 -11.97 -26.24
CA LYS A 267 9.04 -12.53 -26.12
C LYS A 267 9.39 -12.92 -24.67
N GLY A 268 8.46 -12.78 -23.72
CA GLY A 268 8.71 -13.00 -22.29
C GLY A 268 9.63 -11.96 -21.66
N ILE A 269 9.78 -10.78 -22.28
CA ILE A 269 10.61 -9.69 -21.77
C ILE A 269 9.76 -8.83 -20.83
N ARG A 270 10.24 -8.63 -19.59
CA ARG A 270 9.60 -7.78 -18.59
C ARG A 270 9.55 -6.32 -19.06
N ILE A 271 8.41 -5.68 -18.87
CA ILE A 271 8.25 -4.23 -19.06
C ILE A 271 8.74 -3.53 -17.78
N GLU A 272 9.61 -2.53 -17.94
CA GLU A 272 10.14 -1.75 -16.81
C GLU A 272 9.11 -0.74 -16.28
N SER A 273 8.39 -0.06 -17.16
CA SER A 273 7.35 0.94 -16.83
C SER A 273 5.95 0.33 -16.80
N LEU A 274 5.74 -0.64 -15.92
CA LEU A 274 4.45 -1.32 -15.79
C LEU A 274 3.35 -0.44 -15.19
N ASP A 275 3.73 0.55 -14.37
CA ASP A 275 2.78 1.37 -13.61
C ASP A 275 1.79 2.14 -14.50
N ARG A 276 2.19 2.49 -15.73
CA ARG A 276 1.30 3.17 -16.69
C ARG A 276 0.05 2.37 -17.04
N TYR A 277 0.04 1.05 -16.80
CA TYR A 277 -1.09 0.18 -17.09
C TYR A 277 -2.05 0.01 -15.91
N ILE A 278 -1.71 0.51 -14.72
CA ILE A 278 -2.59 0.48 -13.53
C ILE A 278 -4.04 0.90 -13.85
N PRO A 279 -4.30 2.00 -14.58
CA PRO A 279 -5.67 2.44 -14.87
C PRO A 279 -6.43 1.45 -15.76
N LEU A 280 -5.73 0.72 -16.64
CA LEU A 280 -6.34 -0.29 -17.50
C LEU A 280 -6.67 -1.59 -16.75
N LEU A 281 -5.85 -1.93 -15.75
CA LEU A 281 -5.94 -3.17 -14.99
C LEU A 281 -7.09 -3.17 -14.00
N TYR A 282 -7.21 -2.10 -13.22
CA TYR A 282 -8.15 -2.09 -12.10
C TYR A 282 -9.50 -1.48 -12.46
N GLY A 283 -9.52 -0.47 -13.34
CA GLY A 283 -10.77 0.19 -13.78
C GLY A 283 -11.62 0.79 -12.65
N THR A 284 -11.12 0.78 -11.41
CA THR A 284 -11.79 1.25 -10.19
C THR A 284 -10.86 2.19 -9.43
N GLU A 285 -11.41 3.26 -8.87
CA GLU A 285 -10.71 4.22 -8.02
C GLU A 285 -10.52 3.68 -6.60
N SER A 286 -9.77 2.58 -6.43
CA SER A 286 -9.47 2.05 -5.10
C SER A 286 -8.34 2.84 -4.44
N THR A 287 -8.50 3.12 -3.15
CA THR A 287 -7.58 3.91 -2.31
C THR A 287 -7.31 3.20 -0.99
N VAL A 288 -6.44 3.76 -0.14
CA VAL A 288 -6.22 3.25 1.23
C VAL A 288 -7.51 3.24 2.07
N PHE A 289 -8.49 4.08 1.75
CA PHE A 289 -9.79 4.14 2.45
C PHE A 289 -10.61 2.86 2.29
N ASP A 290 -10.39 2.09 1.22
CA ASP A 290 -11.06 0.82 0.94
C ASP A 290 -10.52 -0.33 1.81
N TYR A 291 -9.29 -0.19 2.32
CA TYR A 291 -8.68 -1.08 3.31
C TYR A 291 -9.07 -0.69 4.74
N ALA A 292 -9.43 0.57 4.96
CA ALA A 292 -9.75 1.15 6.27
C ALA A 292 -11.26 1.27 6.52
N GLN A 293 -12.06 0.23 6.21
CA GLN A 293 -13.52 0.31 6.35
C GLN A 293 -13.99 0.45 7.80
N ASP A 294 -13.38 -0.32 8.71
CA ASP A 294 -13.72 -0.35 10.15
C ASP A 294 -12.81 0.55 11.01
N TYR A 295 -11.97 1.36 10.37
CA TYR A 295 -11.04 2.27 11.03
C TYR A 295 -11.71 3.61 11.30
N LEU A 296 -11.42 4.23 12.45
CA LEU A 296 -11.67 5.64 12.67
C LEU A 296 -10.84 6.45 11.69
N LEU A 297 -11.45 7.40 10.99
CA LEU A 297 -10.73 8.33 10.14
C LEU A 297 -10.39 9.59 10.95
N ILE A 298 -9.11 9.92 11.04
CA ILE A 298 -8.60 11.10 11.76
C ILE A 298 -7.78 11.94 10.79
N VAL A 299 -8.08 13.23 10.69
CA VAL A 299 -7.34 14.19 9.86
C VAL A 299 -6.65 15.17 10.80
N CYS A 300 -5.33 15.18 10.78
CA CYS A 300 -4.50 16.02 11.63
C CYS A 300 -3.98 17.23 10.86
N GLU A 301 -4.13 18.43 11.42
CA GLU A 301 -3.71 19.69 10.77
C GLU A 301 -4.43 19.93 9.43
N THR A 302 -5.76 19.96 9.48
CA THR A 302 -6.69 20.03 8.33
C THR A 302 -6.30 21.06 7.28
N SER A 303 -5.87 22.26 7.70
CA SER A 303 -5.44 23.32 6.78
C SER A 303 -4.16 22.93 6.02
N ALA A 304 -3.19 22.31 6.70
CA ALA A 304 -1.96 21.87 6.07
C ALA A 304 -2.22 20.65 5.17
N VAL A 305 -3.01 19.68 5.62
CA VAL A 305 -3.48 18.54 4.81
C VAL A 305 -4.15 19.03 3.52
N LYS A 306 -5.03 20.03 3.60
CA LYS A 306 -5.66 20.63 2.43
C LYS A 306 -4.62 21.21 1.46
N SER A 307 -3.69 22.03 1.96
CA SER A 307 -2.66 22.64 1.13
C SER A 307 -1.76 21.61 0.46
N HIS A 308 -1.35 20.57 1.18
CA HIS A 308 -0.51 19.50 0.65
C HIS A 308 -1.25 18.64 -0.37
N ALA A 309 -2.51 18.27 -0.09
CA ALA A 309 -3.34 17.51 -1.04
C ALA A 309 -3.54 18.26 -2.36
N GLN A 310 -3.88 19.56 -2.29
CA GLN A 310 -4.05 20.39 -3.49
C GLN A 310 -2.74 20.58 -4.27
N ALA A 311 -1.60 20.68 -3.57
CA ALA A 311 -0.30 20.75 -4.22
C ALA A 311 0.07 19.43 -4.92
N ALA A 312 -0.16 18.29 -4.25
CA ALA A 312 0.09 16.96 -4.81
C ALA A 312 -0.80 16.67 -6.03
N GLU A 313 -2.10 16.98 -5.96
CA GLU A 313 -3.02 16.86 -7.11
C GLU A 313 -2.52 17.69 -8.30
N LYS A 314 -2.11 18.94 -8.06
CA LYS A 314 -1.60 19.82 -9.12
C LYS A 314 -0.31 19.27 -9.74
N LEU A 315 0.62 18.78 -8.92
CA LEU A 315 1.88 18.20 -9.39
C LEU A 315 1.62 16.99 -10.28
N MET A 316 0.79 16.05 -9.80
CA MET A 316 0.38 14.86 -10.56
C MET A 316 -0.27 15.24 -11.91
N GLN A 317 -1.12 16.28 -11.94
CA GLN A 317 -1.72 16.76 -13.19
C GLN A 317 -0.68 17.32 -14.18
N GLU A 318 0.35 18.04 -13.70
CA GLU A 318 1.44 18.53 -14.55
C GLU A 318 2.33 17.38 -15.07
N ASP A 319 2.63 16.40 -14.23
CA ASP A 319 3.40 15.21 -14.62
C ASP A 319 2.65 14.39 -15.69
N ILE A 320 1.35 14.17 -15.51
CA ILE A 320 0.49 13.52 -16.51
C ILE A 320 0.51 14.33 -17.82
N LYS A 321 0.36 15.66 -17.78
CA LYS A 321 0.45 16.51 -18.99
C LYS A 321 1.79 16.35 -19.71
N ALA A 322 2.90 16.28 -18.97
CA ALA A 322 4.22 16.04 -19.53
C ALA A 322 4.29 14.66 -20.22
N MET A 323 3.78 13.61 -19.56
CA MET A 323 3.73 12.27 -20.15
C MET A 323 2.88 12.20 -21.43
N PHE A 324 1.77 12.95 -21.51
CA PHE A 324 0.97 13.07 -22.72
C PHE A 324 1.74 13.78 -23.84
N ALA A 325 2.44 14.87 -23.53
CA ALA A 325 3.25 15.60 -24.49
C ALA A 325 4.39 14.73 -25.05
N GLU A 326 4.99 13.88 -24.21
CA GLU A 326 6.02 12.91 -24.58
C GLU A 326 5.47 11.70 -25.34
N GLY A 327 4.15 11.43 -25.29
CA GLY A 327 3.55 10.25 -25.90
C GLY A 327 3.79 8.96 -25.11
N VAL A 328 4.04 9.08 -23.81
CA VAL A 328 4.18 7.96 -22.86
C VAL A 328 2.82 7.49 -22.36
N LEU A 329 1.94 8.45 -22.03
CA LEU A 329 0.55 8.19 -21.61
C LEU A 329 -0.46 8.62 -22.67
N SER A 330 -1.67 8.12 -22.52
CA SER A 330 -2.82 8.49 -23.34
C SER A 330 -4.11 8.46 -22.53
N LYS A 331 -5.18 9.03 -23.07
CA LYS A 331 -6.50 9.05 -22.41
C LYS A 331 -6.95 7.63 -22.07
N GLY A 332 -7.32 7.38 -20.82
CA GLY A 332 -7.64 6.05 -20.28
C GLY A 332 -6.47 5.40 -19.52
N MET A 333 -5.27 5.96 -19.61
CA MET A 333 -4.06 5.57 -18.86
C MET A 333 -3.57 6.70 -17.95
N ASP A 334 -4.47 7.57 -17.49
CA ASP A 334 -4.15 8.88 -16.93
C ASP A 334 -4.77 9.13 -15.56
N THR A 335 -5.20 8.08 -14.86
CA THR A 335 -5.84 8.18 -13.55
C THR A 335 -5.07 7.38 -12.51
N PHE A 336 -4.26 8.09 -11.71
CA PHE A 336 -3.41 7.51 -10.67
C PHE A 336 -3.72 8.05 -9.27
N ALA A 337 -4.59 9.05 -9.17
CA ALA A 337 -5.04 9.64 -7.93
C ALA A 337 -6.48 10.14 -8.07
N ILE A 338 -7.22 10.18 -6.95
CA ILE A 338 -8.52 10.87 -6.88
C ILE A 338 -8.31 12.39 -6.78
N PRO A 339 -9.26 13.21 -7.25
CA PRO A 339 -9.20 14.66 -7.05
C PRO A 339 -9.43 15.03 -5.58
N PHE A 340 -8.97 16.21 -5.15
CA PHE A 340 -9.11 16.66 -3.76
C PHE A 340 -10.58 16.68 -3.29
N ASP A 341 -11.52 17.12 -4.13
CA ASP A 341 -12.95 17.15 -3.78
C ASP A 341 -13.50 15.75 -3.48
N ARG A 342 -12.95 14.72 -4.13
CA ARG A 342 -13.30 13.33 -3.87
C ARG A 342 -12.74 12.87 -2.52
N LEU A 343 -11.52 13.28 -2.17
CA LEU A 343 -10.93 13.02 -0.85
C LEU A 343 -11.79 13.64 0.28
N VAL A 344 -12.25 14.88 0.11
CA VAL A 344 -13.17 15.53 1.06
C VAL A 344 -14.49 14.76 1.17
N SER A 345 -15.05 14.31 0.05
CA SER A 345 -16.27 13.48 0.05
C SER A 345 -16.07 12.17 0.83
N LEU A 346 -14.88 11.57 0.80
CA LEU A 346 -14.55 10.38 1.59
C LEU A 346 -14.50 10.71 3.09
N TYR A 347 -13.98 11.89 3.46
CA TYR A 347 -13.94 12.35 4.85
C TYR A 347 -15.35 12.52 5.43
N GLU A 348 -16.25 13.14 4.66
CA GLU A 348 -17.65 13.30 5.05
C GLU A 348 -18.35 11.94 5.19
N LYS A 349 -18.19 11.05 4.19
CA LYS A 349 -18.79 9.72 4.20
C LYS A 349 -18.31 8.88 5.40
N LYS A 350 -17.03 8.96 5.74
CA LYS A 350 -16.43 8.26 6.90
C LYS A 350 -16.59 9.01 8.22
N LYS A 351 -17.23 10.18 8.22
CA LYS A 351 -17.45 11.01 9.41
C LYS A 351 -16.15 11.29 10.16
N ALA A 352 -15.18 11.88 9.47
CA ALA A 352 -13.84 12.10 10.00
C ALA A 352 -13.81 12.88 11.33
N LEU A 353 -12.82 12.54 12.16
CA LEU A 353 -12.35 13.34 13.29
C LEU A 353 -11.29 14.33 12.80
N TYR A 354 -11.34 15.58 13.24
CA TYR A 354 -10.38 16.62 12.85
C TYR A 354 -9.57 17.06 14.05
N PHE A 355 -8.26 16.79 14.05
CA PHE A 355 -7.36 17.08 15.17
C PHE A 355 -6.42 18.23 14.78
N ASP A 356 -6.71 19.44 15.27
CA ASP A 356 -5.98 20.64 14.87
C ASP A 356 -5.35 21.32 16.08
N ASN A 357 -4.14 21.88 15.89
CA ASN A 357 -3.49 22.66 16.93
C ASN A 357 -4.13 24.04 17.12
N LEU A 358 -4.61 24.65 16.03
CA LEU A 358 -5.22 25.98 16.07
C LEU A 358 -6.67 25.92 15.63
N THR A 359 -7.54 26.62 16.37
CA THR A 359 -8.88 26.94 15.91
C THR A 359 -8.77 27.83 14.68
N ARG A 360 -9.15 27.35 13.50
CA ARG A 360 -9.34 28.19 12.32
C ARG A 360 -10.70 27.86 11.73
N GLY A 361 -11.55 28.89 11.69
CA GLY A 361 -12.97 28.79 11.33
C GLY A 361 -13.23 28.67 9.84
#